data_AF-A0A820KZR5-F1
#
_entry.id   AF-A0A820KZR5-F1
#
_cell.length_a   1.000
_cell.length_b   1.000
_cell.length_c   1.000
_cell.angle_alpha   90.00
_cell.angle_beta   90.00
_cell.angle_gamma   90.00
#
_symmetry.space_group_name_H-M   'P 1'
#
loop_
_entity.id
_entity.type
_entity.pdbx_description
1 polymer ?
#
loop_
_entity_poly.entity_id
_entity_poly.type
_entity_poly.pdbx_seq_one_letter_code
_entity_poly.pdbx_strand_id
1 'polypeptide(L)'
;CNSNVSVQQWKQQFKIWSTANDSNVQLFISSEKAKLNGSCICISAYPMIARIERCNDNITHAIKSLKDREWGLMILDEVHTIPADQFRKVLTIVGAHTKLGRTTTLVREDDKIVDLNFLIGPKLYEANWMELQNLGHIAKVQCGKVWCPMTPEFFQESVSIKNDQHRRLLLCIMNPN
;
A
#
# COMPACT_ATOMS: atom_id res chain seq x y z
N CYS A 1 1.79 3.48 5.20
CA CYS A 1 2.14 2.19 4.58
C CYS A 1 0.95 1.23 4.58
N ASN A 2 0.95 0.21 3.71
CA ASN A 2 -0.19 -0.72 3.59
C ASN A 2 -0.23 -1.80 4.67
N SER A 3 0.93 -2.27 5.13
CA SER A 3 1.03 -3.36 6.09
C SER A 3 2.06 -3.07 7.19
N ASN A 4 1.98 -3.83 8.28
CA ASN A 4 2.98 -3.77 9.36
C ASN A 4 4.37 -4.19 8.88
N VAL A 5 4.44 -5.11 7.90
CA VAL A 5 5.70 -5.53 7.27
C VAL A 5 6.37 -4.35 6.58
N SER A 6 5.62 -3.56 5.81
CA SER A 6 6.14 -2.36 5.15
C SER A 6 6.64 -1.34 6.18
N VAL A 7 5.94 -1.17 7.30
CA VAL A 7 6.36 -0.25 8.37
C VAL A 7 7.73 -0.67 8.95
N GLN A 8 7.92 -1.98 9.20
CA GLN A 8 9.20 -2.49 9.69
C GLN A 8 10.32 -2.35 8.66
N GLN A 9 10.03 -2.62 7.38
CA GLN A 9 10.98 -2.41 6.29
C GLN A 9 11.42 -0.94 6.22
N TRP A 10 10.49 0.01 6.32
CA TRP A 10 10.81 1.44 6.36
C TRP A 10 11.72 1.78 7.55
N LYS A 11 11.43 1.27 8.76
CA LYS A 11 12.32 1.48 9.92
C LYS A 11 13.73 0.95 9.65
N GLN A 12 13.85 -0.25 9.07
CA GLN A 12 15.15 -0.84 8.73
C GLN A 12 15.90 0.00 7.68
N GLN A 13 15.23 0.44 6.61
CA GLN A 13 15.85 1.25 5.57
C GLN A 13 16.28 2.62 6.10
N PHE A 14 15.46 3.27 6.93
CA PHE A 14 15.87 4.50 7.61
C PHE A 14 17.11 4.28 8.48
N LYS A 15 17.20 3.16 9.20
CA LYS A 15 18.38 2.87 10.03
C LYS A 15 19.65 2.63 9.21
N ILE A 16 19.53 2.04 8.03
CA ILE A 16 20.68 1.77 7.14
C ILE A 16 21.16 3.06 6.47
N TRP A 17 20.22 3.88 5.99
CA TRP A 17 20.52 5.02 5.11
C TRP A 17 20.47 6.38 5.80
N SER A 18 20.17 6.45 7.09
CA SER A 18 20.15 7.69 7.85
C SER A 18 20.92 7.57 9.16
N THR A 19 21.41 8.71 9.66
CA THR A 19 22.10 8.83 10.95
C THR A 19 21.12 9.08 12.11
N ALA A 20 19.82 8.87 11.91
CA ALA A 20 18.81 9.12 12.93
C ALA A 20 18.89 8.07 14.05
N ASN A 21 18.87 8.52 15.30
CA ASN A 21 18.82 7.64 16.47
C ASN A 21 17.50 6.85 16.50
N ASP A 22 17.54 5.60 17.00
CA ASP A 22 16.35 4.75 17.08
C ASP A 22 15.25 5.36 17.97
N SER A 23 15.64 6.18 18.96
CA SER A 23 14.70 6.95 19.80
C SER A 23 13.87 7.96 19.02
N ASN A 24 14.39 8.46 17.89
CA ASN A 24 13.75 9.49 17.07
C ASN A 24 12.79 8.88 16.03
N VAL A 25 12.91 7.58 15.77
CA VAL A 25 12.09 6.82 14.81
C VAL A 25 11.06 6.00 15.56
N GLN A 26 9.81 6.44 15.52
CA GLN A 26 8.72 5.80 16.24
C GLN A 26 7.75 5.09 15.30
N LEU A 27 7.35 3.89 15.70
CA LEU A 27 6.39 3.08 14.99
C LEU A 27 5.00 3.25 15.59
N PHE A 28 4.00 3.51 14.75
CA PHE A 28 2.61 3.57 15.15
C PHE A 28 1.86 2.37 14.55
N ILE A 29 1.89 1.26 15.29
CA ILE A 29 1.30 -0.04 14.93
C ILE A 29 0.37 -0.49 16.07
N SER A 30 -0.61 -1.36 15.79
CA SER A 30 -1.51 -1.90 16.82
C SER A 30 -0.81 -2.64 17.97
N SER A 31 0.33 -3.30 17.69
CA SER A 31 1.10 -4.09 18.65
C SER A 31 2.02 -3.25 19.53
N GLU A 32 2.53 -2.12 19.03
CA GLU A 32 3.46 -1.23 19.75
C GLU A 32 2.83 0.15 19.90
N LYS A 33 2.43 0.48 21.13
CA LYS A 33 1.90 1.80 21.48
C LYS A 33 3.07 2.74 21.79
N ALA A 34 3.72 3.27 20.75
CA ALA A 34 4.72 4.30 20.94
C ALA A 34 4.06 5.62 21.39
N LYS A 35 4.57 6.20 22.50
CA LYS A 35 4.25 7.58 22.86
C LYS A 35 5.08 8.52 21.99
N LEU A 36 4.42 9.44 21.31
CA LEU A 36 5.04 10.49 20.49
C LEU A 36 5.74 11.53 21.38
N ASN A 37 6.89 11.15 21.94
CA ASN A 37 7.71 12.02 22.77
C ASN A 37 8.83 12.61 21.91
N GLY A 38 8.62 13.83 21.38
CA GLY A 38 9.65 14.60 20.70
C GLY A 38 10.24 13.95 19.42
N SER A 39 9.61 12.89 18.90
CA SER A 39 10.13 12.14 17.77
C SER A 39 10.13 12.96 16.48
N CYS A 40 11.18 12.85 15.66
CA CYS A 40 11.28 13.55 14.37
C CYS A 40 10.58 12.76 13.26
N ILE A 41 10.53 11.42 13.37
CA ILE A 41 10.05 10.52 12.33
C ILE A 41 9.02 9.55 12.92
N CYS A 42 7.80 9.57 12.36
CA CYS A 42 6.73 8.64 12.70
C CYS A 42 6.39 7.78 11.48
N ILE A 43 6.33 6.46 11.65
CA ILE A 43 6.00 5.51 10.59
C ILE A 43 4.76 4.74 10.99
N SER A 44 3.72 4.77 10.15
CA SER A 44 2.44 4.12 10.44
C SER A 44 1.81 3.42 9.23
N ALA A 45 0.84 2.55 9.50
CA ALA A 45 -0.01 1.92 8.51
C ALA A 45 -1.33 2.69 8.33
N TYR A 46 -1.85 2.77 7.10
CA TYR A 46 -3.08 3.51 6.81
C TYR A 46 -4.30 3.06 7.64
N PRO A 47 -4.56 1.75 7.82
CA PRO A 47 -5.70 1.30 8.61
C PRO A 47 -5.61 1.75 10.07
N MET A 48 -4.40 1.95 10.62
CA MET A 48 -4.22 2.42 12.00
C MET A 48 -4.70 3.86 12.17
N ILE A 49 -4.46 4.71 11.18
CA ILE A 49 -4.89 6.12 11.18
C ILE A 49 -6.37 6.23 10.79
N ALA A 50 -6.86 5.39 9.87
CA ALA A 50 -8.25 5.45 9.40
C ALA A 50 -9.29 4.89 10.40
N ARG A 51 -8.91 4.02 11.35
CA ARG A 51 -9.80 3.32 12.30
C ARG A 51 -10.32 4.20 13.47
N ILE A 52 -10.25 5.52 13.35
CA ILE A 52 -10.54 6.50 14.41
C ILE A 52 -11.90 6.36 15.09
N GLU A 53 -12.89 5.77 14.43
CA GLU A 53 -14.27 5.78 14.92
C GLU A 53 -14.58 4.74 16.00
N ARG A 54 -13.68 3.78 16.34
CA ARG A 54 -14.06 2.61 17.17
C ARG A 54 -13.05 2.09 18.22
N CYS A 55 -11.97 2.78 18.58
CA CYS A 55 -10.96 2.18 19.47
C CYS A 55 -10.48 3.05 20.65
N ASN A 56 -10.38 2.38 21.82
CA ASN A 56 -9.70 2.66 23.10
C ASN A 56 -9.00 4.01 23.29
N ASP A 57 -9.21 4.63 24.46
CA ASP A 57 -8.67 5.94 24.90
C ASP A 57 -7.18 6.20 24.58
N ASN A 58 -6.35 5.16 24.65
CA ASN A 58 -4.92 5.26 24.38
C ASN A 58 -4.58 5.56 22.90
N ILE A 59 -5.38 5.03 21.96
CA ILE A 59 -5.21 5.31 20.52
C ILE A 59 -5.67 6.73 20.22
N THR A 60 -6.76 7.16 20.87
CA THR A 60 -7.27 8.52 20.80
C THR A 60 -6.22 9.55 21.19
N HIS A 61 -5.44 9.28 22.25
CA HIS A 61 -4.40 10.21 22.71
C HIS A 61 -3.22 10.32 21.74
N ALA A 62 -2.76 9.20 21.15
CA ALA A 62 -1.66 9.23 20.18
C ALA A 62 -2.08 9.91 18.87
N ILE A 63 -3.32 9.71 18.43
CA ILE A 63 -3.87 10.40 17.25
C ILE A 63 -4.04 11.88 17.53
N LYS A 64 -4.46 12.27 18.73
CA LYS A 64 -4.49 13.68 19.13
C LYS A 64 -3.10 14.32 19.03
N SER A 65 -2.06 13.65 19.52
CA SER A 65 -0.67 14.12 19.35
C SER A 65 -0.20 14.20 17.89
N LEU A 66 -0.71 13.33 17.01
CA LEU A 66 -0.46 13.41 15.56
C LEU A 66 -1.15 14.63 14.93
N LYS A 67 -2.38 14.94 15.36
CA LYS A 67 -3.19 16.08 14.88
C LYS A 67 -2.67 17.43 15.37
N ASP A 68 -2.25 17.50 16.63
CA ASP A 68 -1.84 18.74 17.28
C ASP A 68 -0.47 19.25 16.79
N ARG A 69 0.22 18.47 15.95
CA ARG A 69 1.54 18.79 15.42
C ARG A 69 1.50 19.07 13.93
N GLU A 70 2.17 20.14 13.50
CA GLU A 70 2.43 20.40 12.09
C GLU A 70 3.58 19.53 11.57
N TRP A 71 3.32 18.79 10.48
CA TRP A 71 4.32 17.94 9.83
C TRP A 71 4.90 18.63 8.60
N GLY A 72 6.23 18.57 8.43
CA GLY A 72 6.89 19.12 7.25
C GLY A 72 6.64 18.29 5.99
N LEU A 73 6.89 16.99 6.08
CA LEU A 73 6.83 16.04 4.96
C LEU A 73 6.01 14.81 5.35
N MET A 74 5.06 14.44 4.48
CA MET A 74 4.30 13.21 4.55
C MET A 74 4.67 12.30 3.39
N ILE A 75 5.15 11.09 3.68
CA ILE A 75 5.47 10.07 2.68
C ILE A 75 4.37 9.02 2.68
N LEU A 76 3.77 8.80 1.51
CA LEU A 76 2.66 7.90 1.29
C LEU A 76 3.16 6.79 0.35
N ASP A 77 3.28 5.58 0.88
CA ASP A 77 3.73 4.41 0.13
C ASP A 77 2.54 3.65 -0.47
N GLU A 78 2.72 3.15 -1.69
CA GLU A 78 1.74 2.42 -2.51
C GLU A 78 0.38 3.12 -2.65
N VAL A 79 0.41 4.41 -3.00
CA VAL A 79 -0.79 5.27 -3.08
C VAL A 79 -1.90 4.73 -3.98
N HIS A 80 -1.58 3.90 -4.98
CA HIS A 80 -2.57 3.31 -5.88
C HIS A 80 -3.51 2.32 -5.18
N THR A 81 -3.03 1.63 -4.14
CA THR A 81 -3.75 0.51 -3.49
C THR A 81 -4.87 0.96 -2.55
N ILE A 82 -4.90 2.24 -2.18
CA ILE A 82 -5.76 2.72 -1.09
C ILE A 82 -7.08 3.24 -1.68
N PRO A 83 -8.22 2.85 -1.09
CA PRO A 83 -9.51 3.46 -1.44
C PRO A 83 -9.49 4.96 -1.18
N ALA A 84 -10.06 5.75 -2.10
CA ALA A 84 -10.09 7.21 -2.00
C ALA A 84 -10.62 7.70 -0.63
N ASP A 85 -11.61 7.02 -0.05
CA ASP A 85 -12.21 7.41 1.23
C ASP A 85 -11.26 7.26 2.43
N GLN A 86 -10.54 6.15 2.52
CA GLN A 86 -9.55 5.96 3.60
C GLN A 86 -8.40 6.95 3.46
N PHE A 87 -7.98 7.21 2.23
CA PHE A 87 -6.92 8.14 1.93
C PHE A 87 -7.30 9.58 2.31
N ARG A 88 -8.50 10.02 1.93
CA ARG A 88 -9.07 11.31 2.32
C ARG A 88 -9.12 11.45 3.84
N LYS A 89 -9.58 10.43 4.57
CA LYS A 89 -9.58 10.45 6.03
C LYS A 89 -8.18 10.73 6.58
N VAL A 90 -7.17 9.97 6.15
CA VAL A 90 -5.77 10.12 6.62
C VAL A 90 -5.25 11.54 6.36
N LEU A 91 -5.48 12.09 5.17
CA LEU A 91 -5.06 13.45 4.82
C LEU A 91 -5.78 14.54 5.61
N THR A 92 -7.05 14.33 5.97
CA THR A 92 -7.79 15.26 6.83
C THR A 92 -7.33 15.19 8.29
N ILE A 93 -6.85 14.03 8.75
CA ILE A 93 -6.37 13.83 10.11
C ILE A 93 -4.99 14.42 10.31
N VAL A 94 -4.05 14.13 9.40
CA VAL A 94 -2.65 14.53 9.56
C VAL A 94 -2.35 15.68 8.60
N GLY A 95 -2.21 16.88 9.16
CA GLY A 95 -1.79 18.06 8.39
C GLY A 95 -0.30 18.01 8.09
N ALA A 96 0.07 18.14 6.80
CA ALA A 96 1.47 18.26 6.39
C ALA A 96 1.63 19.28 5.25
N HIS A 97 2.73 20.05 5.28
CA HIS A 97 3.03 21.04 4.24
C HIS A 97 3.34 20.39 2.89
N THR A 98 4.19 19.37 2.89
CA THR A 98 4.60 18.66 1.67
C THR A 98 4.13 17.22 1.71
N LYS A 99 3.62 16.71 0.59
CA LYS A 99 3.15 15.34 0.44
C LYS A 99 3.92 14.68 -0.71
N LEU A 100 4.42 13.47 -0.47
CA LEU A 100 5.12 12.66 -1.46
C LEU A 100 4.45 11.29 -1.54
N GLY A 101 3.82 11.00 -2.68
CA GLY A 101 3.27 9.69 -2.99
C GLY A 101 4.28 8.84 -3.76
N ARG A 102 4.59 7.65 -3.27
CA ARG A 102 5.36 6.64 -4.01
C ARG A 102 4.42 5.51 -4.42
N THR A 103 4.51 5.10 -5.67
CA THR A 103 3.78 3.95 -6.20
C THR A 103 4.62 3.28 -7.27
N THR A 104 4.55 1.95 -7.34
CA THR A 104 5.22 1.19 -8.39
C THR A 104 4.39 1.16 -9.68
N THR A 105 3.06 1.14 -9.54
CA THR A 105 2.11 1.13 -10.65
C THR A 105 1.26 2.39 -10.64
N LEU A 106 1.11 3.04 -11.79
CA LEU A 106 0.26 4.22 -11.97
C LEU A 106 -1.16 3.84 -12.44
N VAL A 107 -1.34 2.62 -12.95
CA VAL A 107 -2.62 2.16 -13.47
C VAL A 107 -3.48 1.65 -12.31
N ARG A 108 -4.64 2.27 -12.13
CA ARG A 108 -5.77 1.71 -11.39
C ARG A 108 -6.85 1.38 -12.40
N GLU A 109 -7.47 0.23 -12.24
CA GLU A 109 -8.54 -0.26 -13.12
C GLU A 109 -9.86 0.53 -12.94
N ASP A 110 -9.95 1.40 -11.93
CA ASP A 110 -11.18 2.09 -11.53
C ASP A 110 -11.29 3.56 -11.98
N ASP A 111 -10.42 4.05 -12.87
CA ASP A 111 -10.34 5.44 -13.39
C ASP A 111 -10.24 6.55 -12.32
N LYS A 112 -10.18 6.20 -11.03
CA LYS A 112 -10.11 7.13 -9.89
C LYS A 112 -8.70 7.68 -9.65
N ILE A 113 -7.80 7.56 -10.61
CA ILE A 113 -6.44 8.11 -10.53
C ILE A 113 -6.48 9.64 -10.49
N VAL A 114 -7.47 10.25 -11.14
CA VAL A 114 -7.61 11.72 -11.20
C VAL A 114 -7.79 12.34 -9.81
N ASP A 115 -8.50 11.66 -8.91
CA ASP A 115 -8.67 12.07 -7.52
C ASP A 115 -7.32 12.11 -6.76
N LEU A 116 -6.37 11.27 -7.14
CA LEU A 116 -5.07 11.17 -6.50
C LEU A 116 -4.21 12.42 -6.76
N ASN A 117 -4.32 12.97 -7.96
CA ASN A 117 -3.67 14.23 -8.33
C ASN A 117 -4.19 15.41 -7.50
N PHE A 118 -5.48 15.42 -7.20
CA PHE A 118 -6.08 16.45 -6.35
C PHE A 118 -5.63 16.33 -4.89
N LEU A 119 -5.50 15.10 -4.39
CA LEU A 119 -5.19 14.84 -2.98
C LEU A 119 -3.71 15.02 -2.63
N ILE A 120 -2.80 14.60 -3.51
CA ILE A 120 -1.34 14.65 -3.27
C ILE A 120 -0.70 15.77 -4.08
N GLY A 121 -1.01 15.84 -5.36
CA GLY A 121 -0.36 16.68 -6.36
C GLY A 121 -0.10 15.92 -7.66
N PRO A 122 0.44 16.60 -8.69
CA PRO A 122 0.70 16.00 -10.00
C PRO A 122 1.82 14.95 -9.95
N LYS A 123 1.83 14.04 -10.93
CA LYS A 123 2.94 13.10 -11.14
C LYS A 123 4.22 13.87 -11.50
N LEU A 124 5.23 13.77 -10.63
CA LEU A 124 6.52 14.44 -10.82
C LEU A 124 7.50 13.64 -11.68
N TYR A 125 7.54 12.31 -11.49
CA TYR A 125 8.53 11.46 -12.14
C TYR A 125 7.96 10.05 -12.34
N GLU A 126 8.32 9.44 -13.47
CA GLU A 126 8.04 8.04 -13.79
C GLU A 126 9.32 7.43 -14.34
N ALA A 127 9.81 6.38 -13.70
CA ALA A 127 11.01 5.70 -14.14
C ALA A 127 10.66 4.73 -15.28
N ASN A 128 11.44 4.75 -16.36
CA ASN A 128 11.29 3.79 -17.43
C ASN A 128 11.88 2.43 -17.02
N TRP A 129 11.00 1.44 -16.86
CA TRP A 129 11.39 0.09 -16.44
C TRP A 129 12.31 -0.61 -17.46
N MET A 130 12.17 -0.34 -18.76
CA MET A 130 13.04 -0.93 -19.79
C MET A 130 14.47 -0.41 -19.67
N GLU A 131 14.65 0.88 -19.37
CA GLU A 131 15.98 1.47 -19.15
C GLU A 131 16.63 0.90 -17.88
N LEU A 132 15.88 0.82 -16.77
CA LEU A 132 16.38 0.23 -15.52
C LEU A 132 16.78 -1.25 -15.69
N GLN A 133 16.06 -2.00 -16.50
CA GLN A 133 16.39 -3.38 -16.86
C GLN A 133 17.66 -3.45 -17.72
N ASN A 134 17.83 -2.55 -18.69
CA ASN A 134 19.00 -2.50 -19.55
C ASN A 134 20.27 -2.08 -18.80
N LEU A 135 20.14 -1.17 -17.83
CA LEU A 135 21.23 -0.73 -16.94
C LEU A 135 21.59 -1.75 -15.86
N GLY A 136 20.83 -2.84 -15.73
CA GLY A 136 21.09 -3.90 -14.75
C GLY A 136 20.65 -3.59 -13.32
N HIS A 137 19.82 -2.55 -13.12
CA HIS A 137 19.24 -2.24 -11.81
C HIS A 137 18.08 -3.17 -11.45
N ILE A 138 17.41 -3.75 -12.45
CA ILE A 138 16.27 -4.67 -12.28
C ILE A 138 16.53 -5.95 -13.07
N ALA A 139 16.08 -7.09 -12.53
CA ALA A 139 16.18 -8.39 -13.20
C ALA A 139 15.36 -8.43 -14.51
N LYS A 140 15.90 -9.12 -15.53
CA LYS A 140 15.19 -9.32 -16.80
C LYS A 140 14.06 -10.33 -16.62
N VAL A 141 12.82 -9.92 -16.91
CA VAL A 141 11.64 -10.78 -16.81
C VAL A 141 11.29 -11.34 -18.19
N GLN A 142 11.07 -12.66 -18.26
CA GLN A 142 10.52 -13.32 -19.45
C GLN A 142 9.10 -13.79 -19.13
N CYS A 143 8.10 -13.12 -19.71
CA CYS A 143 6.71 -13.49 -19.54
C CYS A 143 6.32 -14.53 -20.60
N GLY A 144 5.87 -15.71 -20.16
CA GLY A 144 5.31 -16.74 -21.03
C GLY A 144 3.87 -17.05 -20.60
N LYS A 145 2.91 -16.93 -21.51
CA LYS A 145 1.55 -17.40 -21.28
C LYS A 145 1.42 -18.83 -21.79
N VAL A 146 1.39 -19.78 -20.86
CA VAL A 146 1.20 -21.19 -21.18
C VAL A 146 -0.30 -21.49 -21.11
N TRP A 147 -0.87 -21.90 -22.22
CA TRP A 147 -2.26 -22.35 -22.29
C TRP A 147 -2.28 -23.87 -22.18
N CYS A 148 -2.91 -24.39 -21.13
CA CYS A 148 -3.12 -25.82 -20.97
C CYS A 148 -4.48 -26.22 -21.58
N PRO A 149 -4.56 -27.29 -22.38
CA PRO A 149 -5.84 -27.79 -22.86
C PRO A 149 -6.64 -28.34 -21.67
N MET A 150 -7.92 -28.00 -21.60
CA MET A 150 -8.81 -28.57 -20.59
C MET A 150 -9.17 -30.01 -20.96
N THR A 151 -9.22 -30.91 -19.96
CA THR A 151 -9.71 -32.26 -20.20
C THR A 151 -11.21 -32.25 -20.57
N PRO A 152 -11.66 -33.16 -21.45
CA PRO A 152 -13.05 -33.18 -21.91
C PRO A 152 -14.07 -33.28 -20.77
N GLU A 153 -13.78 -34.05 -19.72
CA GLU A 153 -14.66 -34.25 -18.57
C GLU A 153 -14.86 -32.95 -17.79
N PHE A 154 -13.77 -32.22 -17.53
CA PHE A 154 -13.82 -30.93 -16.85
C PHE A 154 -14.49 -29.86 -17.70
N PHE A 155 -14.26 -29.88 -19.02
CA PHE A 155 -14.89 -28.95 -19.94
C PHE A 155 -16.41 -29.14 -19.98
N GLN A 156 -16.88 -30.39 -20.11
CA GLN A 156 -18.31 -30.71 -20.12
C GLN A 156 -19.02 -30.26 -18.84
N GLU A 157 -18.43 -30.55 -17.67
CA GLU A 157 -18.98 -30.13 -16.37
C GLU A 157 -19.00 -28.61 -16.21
N SER A 158 -17.93 -27.92 -16.64
CA SER A 158 -17.84 -26.46 -16.56
C SER A 158 -18.93 -25.76 -17.39
N VAL A 159 -19.25 -26.31 -18.56
CA VAL A 159 -20.31 -25.79 -19.45
C VAL A 159 -21.70 -26.09 -18.88
N SER A 160 -21.88 -27.27 -18.29
CA SER A 160 -23.15 -27.75 -17.75
C SER A 160 -23.64 -26.93 -16.56
N ILE A 161 -22.73 -26.57 -15.66
CA ILE A 161 -23.03 -25.65 -14.55
C ILE A 161 -23.30 -24.27 -15.16
N LYS A 162 -24.48 -23.66 -15.06
CA LYS A 162 -24.75 -22.31 -15.63
C LYS A 162 -24.71 -21.15 -14.62
N ASN A 163 -25.16 -21.41 -13.39
CA ASN A 163 -25.43 -20.35 -12.41
C ASN A 163 -24.40 -20.26 -11.26
N ASP A 164 -23.36 -21.12 -11.27
CA ASP A 164 -22.31 -21.12 -10.25
C ASP A 164 -20.94 -20.84 -10.87
N GLN A 165 -20.55 -19.57 -10.86
CA GLN A 165 -19.26 -19.11 -11.38
C GLN A 165 -18.09 -19.66 -10.56
N HIS A 166 -18.26 -19.80 -9.24
CA HIS A 166 -17.19 -20.22 -8.36
C HIS A 166 -16.81 -21.68 -8.61
N ARG A 167 -17.82 -22.53 -8.81
CA ARG A 167 -17.64 -23.94 -9.15
C ARG A 167 -17.02 -24.13 -10.54
N ARG A 168 -17.37 -23.30 -11.52
CA ARG A 168 -16.72 -23.29 -12.85
C ARG A 168 -15.23 -22.94 -12.75
N LEU A 169 -14.90 -21.88 -12.01
CA LEU A 169 -13.51 -21.48 -11.75
C LEU A 169 -12.71 -22.60 -11.08
N LEU A 170 -13.31 -23.32 -10.13
CA LEU A 170 -12.68 -24.45 -9.48
C LEU A 170 -12.31 -25.57 -10.46
N LEU A 171 -13.21 -25.90 -11.41
CA LEU A 171 -12.94 -26.88 -12.46
C LEU A 171 -11.79 -26.42 -13.38
N CYS A 172 -11.72 -25.14 -13.72
CA CYS A 172 -10.59 -24.60 -14.50
C CYS A 172 -9.26 -24.69 -13.74
N ILE A 173 -9.27 -24.44 -12.42
CA ILE A 173 -8.07 -24.46 -11.57
C ILE A 173 -7.59 -25.90 -11.31
N MET A 174 -8.52 -26.84 -11.15
CA MET A 174 -8.24 -28.25 -10.87
C MET A 174 -8.05 -29.08 -12.15
N ASN A 175 -7.89 -28.45 -13.31
CA ASN A 175 -7.59 -29.14 -14.56
C ASN A 175 -6.26 -29.91 -14.40
N PRO A 176 -6.22 -31.23 -14.66
CA PRO A 176 -5.02 -32.04 -14.46
C PRO A 176 -3.90 -31.79 -15.47
N ASN A 177 -4.16 -31.04 -16.55
CA ASN A 177 -3.17 -30.54 -17.51
C ASN A 177 -2.73 -29.11 -17.16
#